data_AF-F0FXZ0-F1
#
_entry.id   AF-F0FXZ0-F1
#
_cell.length_a   1.000
_cell.length_b   1.000
_cell.length_c   1.000
_cell.angle_alpha   90.00
_cell.angle_beta   90.00
_cell.angle_gamma   90.00
#
_symmetry.space_group_name_H-M   'P 1'
#
loop_
_entity.id
_entity.type
_entity.pdbx_description
1 polymer ?
#
loop_
_entity_poly.entity_id
_entity_poly.type
_entity_poly.pdbx_seq_one_letter_code
_entity_poly.pdbx_strand_id
1 'polypeptide(L)'
;MTSRRAASTASHPAPAAPRIRWAAALAVAYLAVAGCAAQADSANQAAVQAAASSAAVATPASSALLPPPSQLYGDLFVAVQTAQLYPDQKTFVDATPDTDPATIVQLYQQQKSQPGFSLKAFVDQHFTPPP
;
A
#
# COMPACT_ATOMS: atom_id res chain seq x y z
N MET A 1 -22.35 51.65 39.49
CA MET A 1 -22.18 50.18 39.60
C MET A 1 -22.32 49.57 38.21
N THR A 2 -21.33 48.75 37.81
CA THR A 2 -21.39 47.65 36.82
C THR A 2 -21.63 48.00 35.33
N SER A 3 -20.93 47.50 34.31
CA SER A 3 -19.78 46.60 34.15
C SER A 3 -19.23 46.84 32.72
N ARG A 4 -17.95 47.17 32.55
CA ARG A 4 -16.82 46.29 32.14
C ARG A 4 -17.09 45.41 30.90
N ARG A 5 -16.53 45.84 29.76
CA ARG A 5 -16.13 44.97 28.63
C ARG A 5 -15.04 44.02 29.10
N ALA A 6 -15.21 42.72 28.86
CA ALA A 6 -14.15 41.73 28.90
C ALA A 6 -14.18 40.93 27.60
N ALA A 7 -13.03 40.90 26.93
CA ALA A 7 -12.73 40.00 25.84
C ALA A 7 -12.38 38.61 26.38
N SER A 8 -12.27 37.68 25.44
CA SER A 8 -11.46 36.46 25.49
C SER A 8 -12.12 35.13 25.87
N THR A 9 -12.05 34.25 24.87
CA THR A 9 -11.63 32.84 24.94
C THR A 9 -12.57 31.81 25.55
N ALA A 10 -13.22 31.04 24.67
CA ALA A 10 -13.33 29.58 24.74
C ALA A 10 -13.83 29.11 23.35
N SER A 11 -12.95 28.69 22.44
CA SER A 11 -12.50 27.30 22.26
C SER A 11 -13.68 26.31 22.13
N HIS A 12 -13.84 25.82 20.90
CA HIS A 12 -14.74 24.79 20.43
C HIS A 12 -14.80 23.53 21.33
N PRO A 13 -15.97 22.90 21.40
CA PRO A 13 -16.05 21.44 21.38
C PRO A 13 -16.68 20.95 20.08
N ALA A 14 -15.87 20.31 19.23
CA ALA A 14 -16.35 19.51 18.12
C ALA A 14 -16.60 18.06 18.61
N PRO A 15 -17.81 17.51 18.49
CA PRO A 15 -18.03 16.09 18.72
C PRO A 15 -17.81 15.26 17.43
N ALA A 16 -16.79 14.40 17.53
CA ALA A 16 -16.68 13.04 17.00
C ALA A 16 -17.17 12.75 15.56
N ALA A 17 -16.20 12.58 14.66
CA ALA A 17 -16.40 11.96 13.36
C ALA A 17 -16.77 10.46 13.48
N PRO A 18 -17.64 9.94 12.60
CA PRO A 18 -18.03 8.54 12.58
C PRO A 18 -16.89 7.61 12.10
N ARG A 19 -16.69 6.53 12.84
CA ARG A 19 -15.74 5.45 12.53
C ARG A 19 -16.21 4.68 11.30
N ILE A 20 -15.51 4.88 10.19
CA ILE A 20 -15.75 4.23 8.90
C ILE A 20 -15.44 2.73 9.04
N ARG A 21 -16.49 1.90 9.03
CA ARG A 21 -16.40 0.43 8.98
C ARG A 21 -16.14 0.02 7.53
N TRP A 22 -14.88 -0.22 7.16
CA TRP A 22 -14.56 -0.91 5.91
C TRP A 22 -14.88 -2.40 6.08
N ALA A 23 -16.17 -2.72 6.06
CA ALA A 23 -16.63 -4.09 5.98
C ALA A 23 -16.50 -4.56 4.53
N ALA A 24 -15.78 -5.65 4.38
CA ALA A 24 -15.50 -6.34 3.14
C ALA A 24 -16.78 -6.74 2.38
N ALA A 25 -16.64 -6.65 1.05
CA ALA A 25 -17.21 -7.50 0.00
C ALA A 25 -18.43 -8.36 0.35
N LEU A 26 -19.59 -8.08 -0.27
CA LEU A 26 -20.56 -9.10 -0.66
C LEU A 26 -21.36 -8.71 -1.91
N ALA A 27 -21.46 -9.68 -2.82
CA ALA A 27 -22.56 -9.97 -3.71
C ALA A 27 -22.81 -9.06 -4.94
N VAL A 28 -22.28 -9.55 -6.07
CA VAL A 28 -22.91 -9.61 -7.38
C VAL A 28 -24.45 -9.62 -7.27
N ALA A 29 -25.09 -8.59 -7.79
CA ALA A 29 -26.51 -8.59 -8.13
C ALA A 29 -26.69 -7.84 -9.46
N TYR A 30 -26.44 -8.59 -10.53
CA TYR A 30 -26.79 -8.29 -11.90
C TYR A 30 -28.31 -8.11 -11.99
N LEU A 31 -28.82 -6.92 -12.33
CA LEU A 31 -30.20 -6.77 -12.79
C LEU A 31 -30.23 -5.94 -14.08
N ALA A 32 -30.71 -6.61 -15.11
CA ALA A 32 -30.87 -6.14 -16.48
C ALA A 32 -31.82 -4.94 -16.60
N VAL A 33 -31.58 -4.06 -17.58
CA VAL A 33 -32.48 -3.87 -18.73
C VAL A 33 -32.00 -2.72 -19.62
N ALA A 34 -32.21 -2.87 -20.93
CA ALA A 34 -32.26 -1.86 -21.98
C ALA A 34 -30.93 -1.31 -22.54
N GLY A 35 -30.45 -1.99 -23.58
CA GLY A 35 -29.47 -1.45 -24.52
C GLY A 35 -29.38 -2.31 -25.79
N CYS A 36 -30.46 -2.39 -26.56
CA CYS A 36 -30.45 -3.00 -27.89
C CYS A 36 -29.59 -2.19 -28.87
N ALA A 37 -28.97 -2.92 -29.80
CA ALA A 37 -28.26 -2.50 -31.01
C ALA A 37 -26.73 -2.25 -30.88
N ALA A 38 -25.96 -3.34 -30.84
CA ALA A 38 -24.76 -3.53 -31.68
C ALA A 38 -24.02 -4.82 -31.27
N GLN A 39 -24.60 -5.99 -31.56
CA GLN A 39 -23.87 -7.27 -31.42
C GLN A 39 -24.16 -8.15 -32.64
N ALA A 40 -23.30 -8.00 -33.64
CA ALA A 40 -23.21 -8.89 -34.79
C ALA A 40 -21.72 -9.06 -35.16
N ASP A 41 -20.88 -9.46 -34.20
CA ASP A 41 -19.50 -9.92 -34.47
C ASP A 41 -19.01 -10.86 -33.35
N SER A 42 -19.85 -11.80 -32.89
CA SER A 42 -19.50 -12.73 -31.80
C SER A 42 -19.30 -14.18 -32.27
N ALA A 43 -19.42 -14.45 -33.57
CA ALA A 43 -19.35 -15.80 -34.12
C ALA A 43 -17.95 -16.24 -34.60
N ASN A 44 -16.98 -15.33 -34.70
CA ASN A 44 -15.65 -15.65 -35.25
C ASN A 44 -14.57 -15.91 -34.18
N GLN A 45 -14.85 -15.67 -32.90
CA GLN A 45 -13.84 -15.73 -31.83
C GLN A 45 -13.70 -17.10 -31.16
N ALA A 46 -14.39 -18.14 -31.64
CA ALA A 46 -14.36 -19.47 -31.02
C ALA A 46 -13.38 -20.48 -31.68
N ALA A 47 -12.72 -20.13 -32.79
CA ALA A 47 -11.91 -21.09 -33.56
C ALA A 47 -10.39 -20.88 -33.47
N VAL A 48 -9.90 -19.76 -32.91
CA VAL A 48 -8.46 -19.42 -32.97
C VAL A 48 -7.70 -19.78 -31.67
N GLN A 49 -8.39 -20.13 -30.59
CA GLN A 49 -7.76 -20.39 -29.29
C GLN A 49 -7.53 -21.89 -29.02
N ALA A 50 -6.84 -22.61 -29.92
CA ALA A 50 -6.51 -24.03 -29.69
C ALA A 50 -5.13 -24.50 -30.21
N ALA A 51 -4.26 -23.62 -30.70
CA ALA A 51 -2.98 -24.03 -31.30
C ALA A 51 -1.77 -23.21 -30.82
N ALA A 52 -1.56 -23.12 -29.50
CA ALA A 52 -0.28 -22.64 -28.95
C ALA A 52 -0.07 -23.12 -27.50
N SER A 53 -0.15 -24.44 -27.26
CA SER A 53 0.33 -25.05 -26.02
C SER A 53 1.48 -26.01 -26.33
N SER A 54 2.64 -25.44 -26.66
CA SER A 54 3.97 -26.07 -26.48
C SER A 54 5.05 -25.12 -26.95
N ALA A 55 5.54 -24.30 -26.04
CA ALA A 55 6.94 -23.88 -26.01
C ALA A 55 7.24 -23.48 -24.56
N ALA A 56 7.76 -24.44 -23.80
CA ALA A 56 8.51 -24.13 -22.60
C ALA A 56 9.74 -23.30 -23.04
N VAL A 57 9.57 -21.98 -23.07
CA VAL A 57 10.70 -21.06 -23.04
C VAL A 57 11.07 -20.95 -21.57
N ALA A 58 12.12 -21.68 -21.20
CA ALA A 58 12.92 -21.30 -20.05
C ALA A 58 13.55 -19.95 -20.41
N THR A 59 12.87 -18.87 -20.06
CA THR A 59 13.43 -17.52 -20.13
C THR A 59 14.67 -17.53 -19.26
N PRO A 60 15.86 -17.09 -19.74
CA PRO A 60 16.95 -16.81 -18.83
C PRO A 60 16.42 -15.81 -17.81
N ALA A 61 16.62 -16.10 -16.52
CA ALA A 61 16.32 -15.15 -15.47
C ALA A 61 17.11 -13.87 -15.75
N SER A 62 16.46 -12.91 -16.42
CA SER A 62 16.94 -11.56 -16.50
C SER A 62 17.14 -11.14 -15.06
N SER A 63 18.39 -10.89 -14.68
CA SER A 63 18.74 -10.17 -13.47
C SER A 63 18.09 -8.79 -13.59
N ALA A 64 16.79 -8.74 -13.31
CA ALA A 64 16.03 -7.51 -13.19
C ALA A 64 16.71 -6.77 -12.05
N LEU A 65 17.48 -5.76 -12.43
CA LEU A 65 18.20 -4.92 -11.51
C LEU A 65 17.12 -4.24 -10.67
N LEU A 66 16.94 -4.73 -9.44
CA LEU A 66 15.96 -4.17 -8.53
C LEU A 66 16.28 -2.68 -8.38
N PRO A 67 15.27 -1.81 -8.39
CA PRO A 67 15.50 -0.39 -8.15
C PRO A 67 16.24 -0.19 -6.83
N PRO A 68 17.00 0.91 -6.70
CA PRO A 68 17.67 1.21 -5.43
C PRO A 68 16.64 1.29 -4.29
N PRO A 69 17.03 0.97 -3.04
CA PRO A 69 16.11 0.92 -1.90
C PRO A 69 15.39 2.24 -1.64
N SER A 70 16.02 3.38 -1.96
CA SER A 70 15.37 4.70 -1.91
C SER A 70 14.16 4.80 -2.85
N GLN A 71 14.21 4.16 -4.02
CA GLN A 71 13.09 4.12 -4.97
C GLN A 71 12.08 3.01 -4.60
N LEU A 72 12.53 1.89 -4.03
CA LEU A 72 11.64 0.81 -3.60
C LEU A 72 10.78 1.20 -2.39
N TYR A 73 11.36 1.85 -1.39
CA TYR A 73 10.69 2.09 -0.11
C TYR A 73 10.24 3.55 0.09
N GLY A 74 10.76 4.50 -0.69
CA GLY A 74 10.32 5.90 -0.67
C GLY A 74 10.34 6.51 0.74
N ASP A 75 9.17 6.94 1.23
CA ASP A 75 8.98 7.52 2.57
C ASP A 75 9.49 6.61 3.71
N LEU A 76 9.34 5.29 3.59
CA LEU A 76 9.84 4.36 4.60
C LEU A 76 11.36 4.43 4.70
N PHE A 77 12.08 4.53 3.57
CA PHE A 77 13.52 4.67 3.56
C PHE A 77 13.98 5.96 4.27
N VAL A 78 13.31 7.08 3.98
CA VAL A 78 13.60 8.37 4.63
C VAL A 78 13.36 8.29 6.13
N ALA A 79 12.24 7.69 6.54
CA ALA A 79 11.92 7.53 7.96
C ALA A 79 12.98 6.69 8.69
N VAL A 80 13.42 5.57 8.11
CA VAL A 80 14.46 4.71 8.70
C VAL A 80 15.79 5.44 8.84
N GLN A 81 16.21 6.17 7.81
CA GLN A 81 17.48 6.93 7.86
C GLN A 81 17.44 8.10 8.84
N THR A 82 16.27 8.72 9.04
CA THR A 82 16.11 9.86 9.96
C THR A 82 16.00 9.39 11.41
N ALA A 83 15.41 8.21 11.63
CA ALA A 83 15.24 7.64 12.95
C ALA A 83 16.51 6.98 13.52
N GLN A 84 17.58 6.85 12.71
CA GLN A 84 18.84 6.20 13.10
C GLN A 84 18.62 4.85 13.81
N LEU A 85 17.80 3.99 13.21
CA LEU A 85 17.38 2.72 13.82
C LEU A 85 18.54 1.72 14.01
N TYR A 86 19.56 1.85 13.17
CA TYR A 86 20.78 1.07 13.22
C TYR A 86 21.96 1.96 13.63
N PRO A 87 22.97 1.40 14.31
CA PRO A 87 24.20 2.13 14.59
C PRO A 87 24.91 2.58 13.30
N ASP A 88 24.69 1.83 12.21
CA ASP A 88 25.25 2.10 10.89
C ASP A 88 24.14 2.32 9.86
N GLN A 89 24.25 3.40 9.08
CA GLN A 89 23.27 3.76 8.04
C GLN A 89 23.26 2.79 6.84
N LYS A 90 24.21 1.84 6.79
CA LYS A 90 24.34 0.87 5.71
C LYS A 90 23.60 -0.44 5.99
N THR A 91 23.35 -0.77 7.26
CA THR A 91 22.71 -2.03 7.66
C THR A 91 21.31 -2.20 7.04
N PHE A 92 20.52 -1.13 6.95
CA PHE A 92 19.19 -1.20 6.33
C PHE A 92 19.24 -1.41 4.82
N VAL A 93 20.28 -0.89 4.14
CA VAL A 93 20.48 -1.05 2.70
C VAL A 93 20.84 -2.50 2.37
N ASP A 94 21.56 -3.16 3.27
CA ASP A 94 21.95 -4.56 3.15
C ASP A 94 20.93 -5.52 3.80
N ALA A 95 19.87 -5.01 4.44
CA ALA A 95 18.83 -5.82 5.04
C ALA A 95 17.93 -6.45 3.97
N THR A 96 17.56 -7.71 4.19
CA THR A 96 16.68 -8.45 3.28
C THR A 96 15.22 -8.28 3.73
N PRO A 97 14.30 -7.81 2.87
CA PRO A 97 12.89 -7.77 3.21
C PRO A 97 12.31 -9.19 3.28
N ASP A 98 11.54 -9.48 4.31
CA ASP A 98 10.94 -10.80 4.53
C ASP A 98 9.74 -11.08 3.60
N THR A 99 9.17 -10.01 3.05
CA THR A 99 8.02 -10.05 2.12
C THR A 99 8.23 -9.08 0.96
N ASP A 100 7.30 -9.04 0.01
CA ASP A 100 7.39 -8.13 -1.13
C ASP A 100 7.54 -6.65 -0.67
N PRO A 101 8.52 -5.89 -1.21
CA PRO A 101 8.76 -4.50 -0.83
C PRO A 101 7.54 -3.59 -0.95
N ALA A 102 6.71 -3.76 -1.98
CA ALA A 102 5.51 -2.94 -2.16
C ALA A 102 4.47 -3.24 -1.08
N THR A 103 4.38 -4.51 -0.66
CA THR A 103 3.53 -4.92 0.47
C THR A 103 4.00 -4.28 1.78
N ILE A 104 5.31 -4.30 2.06
CA ILE A 104 5.89 -3.65 3.26
C ILE A 104 5.58 -2.14 3.23
N VAL A 105 5.76 -1.47 2.10
CA VAL A 105 5.42 -0.03 1.97
C VAL A 105 3.94 0.21 2.22
N GLN A 106 3.05 -0.61 1.67
CA GLN A 106 1.62 -0.47 1.89
C GLN A 106 1.24 -0.64 3.37
N LEU A 107 1.81 -1.64 4.05
CA LEU A 107 1.62 -1.86 5.48
C LEU A 107 2.14 -0.68 6.30
N TYR A 108 3.32 -0.16 5.97
CA TYR A 108 3.88 1.03 6.60
C TYR A 108 2.93 2.22 6.48
N GLN A 109 2.40 2.50 5.29
CA GLN A 109 1.50 3.64 5.07
C GLN A 109 0.18 3.51 5.86
N GLN A 110 -0.31 2.29 6.07
CA GLN A 110 -1.51 2.03 6.89
C GLN A 110 -1.25 2.15 8.39
N GLN A 111 -0.03 1.80 8.83
CA GLN A 111 0.32 1.72 10.25
C GLN A 111 0.97 3.01 10.78
N LYS A 112 1.69 3.78 9.96
CA LYS A 112 2.49 4.94 10.40
C LYS A 112 1.69 6.03 11.14
N SER A 113 0.39 6.14 10.86
CA SER A 113 -0.52 7.11 11.47
C SER A 113 -1.31 6.54 12.65
N GLN A 114 -1.09 5.27 13.01
CA GLN A 114 -1.75 4.64 14.13
C GLN A 114 -1.11 5.07 15.46
N PRO A 115 -1.91 5.26 16.52
CA PRO A 115 -1.38 5.56 17.84
C PRO A 115 -0.51 4.40 18.34
N GLY A 116 0.70 4.70 18.81
CA GLY A 116 1.64 3.71 19.32
C GLY A 116 2.47 3.00 18.25
N PHE A 117 2.42 3.43 16.99
CA PHE A 117 3.30 2.93 15.94
C PHE A 117 4.78 3.15 16.30
N SER A 118 5.59 2.09 16.20
CA SER A 118 7.03 2.13 16.38
C SER A 118 7.71 1.71 15.09
N LEU A 119 8.41 2.65 14.46
CA LEU A 119 9.15 2.39 13.23
C LEU A 119 10.20 1.28 13.43
N LYS A 120 10.87 1.27 14.59
CA LYS A 120 11.85 0.21 14.92
C LYS A 120 11.20 -1.17 14.92
N ALA A 121 10.08 -1.33 15.63
CA ALA A 121 9.39 -2.61 15.73
C ALA A 121 8.85 -3.07 14.36
N PHE A 122 8.39 -2.12 13.54
CA PHE A 122 7.94 -2.39 12.18
C PHE A 122 9.09 -2.91 11.30
N VAL A 123 10.26 -2.26 11.35
CA VAL A 123 11.43 -2.69 10.58
C VAL A 123 11.94 -4.06 11.05
N ASP A 124 12.05 -4.27 12.37
CA ASP A 124 12.47 -5.55 12.95
C ASP A 124 11.51 -6.72 12.59
N GLN A 125 10.23 -6.43 12.27
CA GLN A 125 9.24 -7.44 11.88
C GLN A 125 9.23 -7.77 10.38
N HIS A 126 9.75 -6.89 9.53
CA HIS A 126 9.62 -7.00 8.08
C HIS A 126 10.98 -7.09 7.35
N PHE A 127 12.08 -6.86 8.07
CA PHE A 127 13.42 -6.89 7.52
C PHE A 127 14.34 -7.73 8.40
N THR A 128 15.06 -8.64 7.75
CA THR A 128 16.13 -9.41 8.37
C THR A 128 17.47 -8.73 8.07
N PRO A 129 18.21 -8.24 9.10
CA PRO A 129 19.54 -7.68 8.91
C PRO A 129 20.56 -8.77 8.55
N PRO A 130 21.66 -8.41 7.87
CA PRO A 130 22.74 -9.35 7.59
C PRO A 130 23.40 -9.88 8.89
N PRO A 131 23.95 -11.11 8.88
CA PRO A 131 24.57 -11.75 10.04
C PRO A 131 25.88 -11.09 10.49
#